data_AF-A0A016VJH4-F1
#
_entry.id   AF-A0A016VJH4-F1
#
_cell.length_a   1.000
_cell.length_b   1.000
_cell.length_c   1.000
_cell.angle_alpha   90.00
_cell.angle_beta   90.00
_cell.angle_gamma   90.00
#
_symmetry.space_group_name_H-M   'P 1'
#
loop_
_entity.id
_entity.type
_entity.pdbx_description
1 polymer ?
#
loop_
_entity_poly.entity_id
_entity_poly.type
_entity_poly.pdbx_seq_one_letter_code
_entity_poly.pdbx_strand_id
1 'polypeptide(L)'
;MEVNKGGTKMKILFLLMAFIATTEGSCLEVEEEGAKMNILIVLLAFVATAEGCSCQRRMITREYFCNFDFVSRASVKWKSAVGSEQLGYILYGVKHLKVFWNRLSNVTLPRTIGTPAKESFCGVSLEERVYLLAGRIDTHGRATVTLCDIAKPWTKVKPRDRRMLKGLKCSKTD
;
A
#
# COMPACT_ATOMS: atom_id res chain seq x y z
N MET A 1 -31.97 -17.99 -0.71
CA MET A 1 -30.77 -18.84 -0.77
C MET A 1 -29.82 -18.38 0.32
N GLU A 2 -29.94 -18.98 1.50
CA GLU A 2 -29.07 -18.73 2.65
C GLU A 2 -27.68 -19.32 2.38
N VAL A 3 -26.68 -18.45 2.23
CA VAL A 3 -25.27 -18.86 2.22
C VAL A 3 -24.82 -18.96 3.66
N ASN A 4 -24.80 -20.19 4.16
CA ASN A 4 -24.36 -20.61 5.48
C ASN A 4 -22.93 -20.09 5.76
N LYS A 5 -22.81 -19.07 6.61
CA LYS A 5 -21.56 -18.35 6.92
C LYS A 5 -20.85 -18.86 8.18
N GLY A 6 -21.13 -20.11 8.60
CA GLY A 6 -20.67 -20.68 9.88
C GLY A 6 -19.39 -21.53 9.84
N GLY A 7 -18.91 -21.95 8.66
CA GLY A 7 -17.90 -23.03 8.59
C GLY A 7 -16.42 -22.61 8.59
N THR A 8 -16.09 -21.38 8.18
CA THR A 8 -14.69 -21.03 7.85
C THR A 8 -13.89 -20.51 9.04
N LYS A 9 -14.54 -19.83 9.99
CA LYS A 9 -13.87 -19.34 11.21
C LYS A 9 -13.41 -20.48 12.12
N MET A 10 -14.19 -21.56 12.19
CA MET A 10 -13.88 -22.73 13.02
C MET A 10 -12.70 -23.54 12.44
N LYS A 11 -12.58 -23.65 11.11
CA LYS A 11 -11.43 -24.30 10.46
C LYS A 11 -10.11 -23.56 10.68
N ILE A 12 -10.14 -22.22 10.67
CA ILE A 12 -8.96 -21.40 10.95
C ILE A 12 -8.54 -21.53 12.42
N LEU A 13 -9.51 -21.56 13.34
CA LEU A 13 -9.25 -21.79 14.76
C LEU A 13 -8.65 -23.19 15.00
N PHE A 14 -9.17 -24.22 14.32
CA PHE A 14 -8.63 -25.58 14.40
C PHE A 14 -7.22 -25.70 13.80
N LEU A 15 -6.92 -25.00 12.70
CA LEU A 15 -5.57 -24.97 12.12
C LEU A 15 -4.56 -24.23 13.02
N LEU A 16 -4.98 -23.15 13.70
CA LEU A 16 -4.16 -22.45 14.70
C LEU A 16 -3.87 -23.32 15.93
N MET A 17 -4.86 -24.09 16.41
CA MET A 17 -4.65 -25.04 17.51
C MET A 17 -3.77 -26.23 17.10
N ALA A 18 -3.88 -26.70 15.84
CA ALA A 18 -3.04 -27.78 15.34
C ALA A 18 -1.57 -27.38 15.18
N PHE A 19 -1.29 -26.12 14.81
CA PHE A 19 0.08 -25.59 14.75
C PHE A 19 0.75 -25.51 16.13
N ILE A 20 -0.02 -25.31 17.21
CA ILE A 20 0.51 -25.34 18.59
C ILE A 20 0.85 -26.78 19.02
N ALA A 21 0.22 -27.79 18.41
CA ALA A 21 0.37 -29.18 18.80
C ALA A 21 1.51 -29.94 18.09
N THR A 22 2.14 -29.40 17.04
CA THR A 22 3.12 -30.14 16.21
C THR A 22 4.58 -29.70 16.36
N THR A 23 4.92 -28.85 17.33
CA THR A 23 6.33 -28.64 17.70
C THR A 23 6.72 -29.62 18.80
N GLU A 24 7.22 -30.78 18.40
CA GLU A 24 8.05 -31.60 19.28
C GLU A 24 9.27 -30.75 19.71
N GLY A 25 9.40 -30.50 21.02
CA GLY A 25 10.60 -29.94 21.61
C GLY A 25 10.52 -28.52 22.19
N SER A 26 9.50 -28.21 23.00
CA SER A 26 9.68 -27.37 24.20
C SER A 26 8.52 -27.59 25.17
N CYS A 27 8.80 -28.17 26.34
CA CYS A 27 7.83 -28.32 27.42
C CYS A 27 7.35 -26.96 27.91
N LEU A 28 6.04 -26.72 27.84
CA LEU A 28 5.35 -25.79 28.73
C LEU A 28 4.21 -26.57 29.39
N GLU A 29 4.51 -27.12 30.56
CA GLU A 29 3.48 -27.56 31.50
C GLU A 29 2.68 -26.32 31.93
N VAL A 30 1.39 -26.30 31.60
CA VAL A 30 0.44 -25.30 32.11
C VAL A 30 -0.47 -26.01 33.10
N GLU A 31 -0.20 -25.78 34.39
CA GLU A 31 -1.01 -26.24 35.52
C GLU A 31 -2.38 -25.53 35.55
N GLU A 32 -3.43 -26.25 35.97
CA GLU A 32 -4.83 -26.04 35.56
C GLU A 32 -5.56 -24.85 36.23
N GLU A 33 -4.95 -24.12 37.15
CA GLU A 33 -5.60 -23.01 37.89
C GLU A 33 -5.02 -21.62 37.56
N GLY A 34 -4.47 -21.45 36.35
CA GLY A 34 -3.91 -20.16 35.86
C GLY A 34 -4.19 -19.84 34.38
N ALA A 35 -4.95 -20.69 33.69
CA ALA A 35 -5.03 -20.70 32.22
C ALA A 35 -5.72 -19.48 31.57
N LYS A 36 -6.56 -18.72 32.31
CA LYS A 36 -7.30 -17.58 31.73
C LYS A 36 -6.44 -16.34 31.49
N MET A 37 -5.41 -16.12 32.31
CA MET A 37 -4.57 -14.92 32.22
C MET A 37 -3.50 -15.05 31.12
N ASN A 38 -3.00 -16.26 30.85
CA ASN A 38 -1.95 -16.52 29.87
C ASN A 38 -2.45 -16.56 28.42
N ILE A 39 -3.66 -17.07 28.16
CA ILE A 39 -4.24 -17.08 26.81
C ILE A 39 -4.43 -15.65 26.28
N LEU A 40 -4.82 -14.71 27.14
CA LEU A 40 -4.99 -13.31 26.77
C LEU A 40 -3.66 -12.66 26.36
N ILE A 41 -2.58 -12.97 27.07
CA ILE A 41 -1.23 -12.45 26.79
C ILE A 41 -0.72 -13.00 25.45
N VAL A 42 -0.92 -14.30 25.18
CA VAL A 42 -0.54 -14.92 23.90
C VAL A 42 -1.34 -14.32 22.73
N LEU A 43 -2.65 -14.12 22.89
CA LEU A 43 -3.49 -13.48 21.86
C LEU A 43 -3.08 -12.01 21.60
N LEU A 44 -2.75 -11.25 22.65
CA LEU A 44 -2.29 -9.86 22.52
C LEU A 44 -0.93 -9.78 21.80
N ALA A 45 -0.02 -10.73 22.06
CA ALA A 45 1.26 -10.80 21.37
C ALA A 45 1.10 -11.10 19.86
N PHE A 46 0.14 -11.95 19.47
CA PHE A 46 -0.15 -12.22 18.06
C PHE A 46 -0.84 -11.05 17.34
N VAL A 47 -1.68 -10.26 18.02
CA VAL A 47 -2.28 -9.06 17.41
C VAL A 47 -1.23 -7.97 17.19
N ALA A 48 -0.21 -7.89 18.06
CA ALA A 48 0.87 -6.92 17.93
C ALA A 48 1.77 -7.14 16.69
N THR A 49 1.76 -8.33 16.09
CA THR A 49 2.52 -8.64 14.87
C THR A 49 1.71 -8.49 13.58
N ALA A 50 0.44 -8.07 13.67
CA ALA A 50 -0.36 -7.75 12.49
C ALA A 50 0.12 -6.43 11.85
N GLU A 51 1.13 -6.51 10.98
CA GLU A 51 1.63 -5.37 10.22
C GLU A 51 0.60 -4.94 9.17
N GLY A 52 -0.11 -3.84 9.45
CA GLY A 52 -0.91 -3.11 8.47
C GLY A 52 -0.13 -1.95 7.85
N CYS A 53 -0.65 -1.39 6.75
CA CYS A 53 -0.08 -0.18 6.17
C CYS A 53 -0.23 1.02 7.11
N SER A 54 0.89 1.63 7.49
CA SER A 54 0.94 2.88 8.25
C SER A 54 1.84 3.89 7.55
N CYS A 55 1.34 5.11 7.37
CA CYS A 55 2.05 6.17 6.64
C CYS A 55 2.26 7.38 7.54
N GLN A 56 3.48 7.92 7.51
CA GLN A 56 3.77 9.16 8.23
C GLN A 56 3.04 10.33 7.57
N ARG A 57 2.31 11.13 8.35
CA ARG A 57 1.71 12.37 7.82
C ARG A 57 2.82 13.36 7.49
N ARG A 58 2.91 13.76 6.21
CA ARG A 58 3.89 14.73 5.73
C ARG A 58 3.19 16.00 5.24
N MET A 59 3.75 17.14 5.59
CA MET A 59 3.32 18.43 5.03
C MET A 59 3.76 18.52 3.56
N ILE A 60 2.87 18.97 2.69
CA ILE A 60 3.19 19.18 1.27
C ILE A 60 4.11 20.41 1.14
N THR A 61 5.40 20.16 0.94
CA THR A 61 6.43 21.16 0.63
C THR A 61 7.10 20.84 -0.71
N ARG A 62 8.00 21.71 -1.20
CA ARG A 62 8.76 21.43 -2.43
C ARG A 62 9.67 20.23 -2.23
N GLU A 63 10.39 20.22 -1.12
CA GLU A 63 11.33 19.17 -0.73
C GLU A 63 10.61 17.82 -0.62
N TYR A 64 9.39 17.81 -0.09
CA TYR A 64 8.59 16.58 -0.02
C TYR A 64 8.28 16.01 -1.41
N PHE A 65 7.98 16.84 -2.42
CA PHE A 65 7.80 16.37 -3.79
C PHE A 65 9.09 15.80 -4.39
N CYS A 66 10.25 16.34 -4.01
CA CYS A 66 11.56 15.88 -4.48
C CYS A 66 11.96 14.51 -3.95
N ASN A 67 11.33 14.07 -2.85
CA ASN A 67 11.54 12.73 -2.34
C ASN A 67 11.06 11.67 -3.31
N PHE A 68 10.09 11.95 -4.21
CA PHE A 68 9.56 11.01 -5.18
C PHE A 68 10.39 10.93 -6.47
N ASP A 69 10.26 9.83 -7.19
CA ASP A 69 10.93 9.64 -8.48
C ASP A 69 10.15 10.32 -9.61
N PHE A 70 8.84 10.44 -9.48
CA PHE A 70 8.01 11.20 -10.41
C PHE A 70 6.89 11.97 -9.69
N VAL A 71 6.48 13.08 -10.30
CA VAL A 71 5.27 13.83 -9.94
C VAL A 71 4.56 14.24 -11.22
N SER A 72 3.31 13.82 -11.40
CA SER A 72 2.55 14.10 -12.61
C SER A 72 1.05 14.32 -12.33
N ARG A 73 0.41 15.09 -13.21
CA ARG A 73 -1.05 15.11 -13.36
C ARG A 73 -1.41 14.08 -14.42
N ALA A 74 -2.16 13.04 -14.05
CA ALA A 74 -2.51 11.95 -14.95
C ALA A 74 -4.01 11.61 -14.88
N SER A 75 -4.57 11.20 -16.03
CA SER A 75 -5.91 10.60 -16.09
C SER A 75 -5.77 9.10 -16.04
N VAL A 76 -6.47 8.46 -15.11
CA VAL A 76 -6.67 7.00 -15.12
C VAL A 76 -7.62 6.66 -16.26
N LYS A 77 -7.39 5.52 -16.92
CA LYS A 77 -8.15 5.04 -18.09
C LYS A 77 -8.71 3.64 -17.91
N TRP A 78 -7.91 2.74 -17.34
CA TRP A 78 -8.34 1.38 -17.05
C TRP A 78 -7.60 0.86 -15.81
N LYS A 79 -8.10 -0.24 -15.25
CA LYS A 79 -7.42 -0.99 -14.19
C LYS A 79 -7.47 -2.49 -14.47
N SER A 80 -6.41 -3.22 -14.12
CA SER A 80 -6.35 -4.67 -14.21
C SER A 80 -5.66 -5.23 -12.98
N ALA A 81 -6.23 -6.29 -12.41
CA ALA A 81 -5.55 -7.08 -11.38
C ALA A 81 -4.51 -8.00 -12.05
N VAL A 82 -3.37 -8.18 -11.39
CA VAL A 82 -2.29 -9.09 -11.81
C VAL A 82 -1.79 -9.84 -10.59
N GLY A 83 -1.65 -11.17 -10.70
CA GLY A 83 -1.29 -12.04 -9.59
C GLY A 83 -2.49 -12.53 -8.79
N SER A 84 -2.23 -13.08 -7.59
CA SER A 84 -3.28 -13.63 -6.72
C SER A 84 -4.05 -12.54 -5.98
N GLU A 85 -5.26 -12.83 -5.51
CA GLU A 85 -6.05 -11.84 -4.72
C GLU A 85 -5.35 -11.42 -3.42
N GLN A 86 -4.44 -12.24 -2.88
CA GLN A 86 -3.80 -12.01 -1.60
C GLN A 86 -2.50 -11.20 -1.71
N LEU A 87 -1.71 -11.41 -2.76
CA LEU A 87 -0.38 -10.81 -2.97
C LEU A 87 -0.24 -10.14 -4.35
N GLY A 88 -1.36 -9.93 -5.04
CA GLY A 88 -1.39 -9.32 -6.36
C GLY A 88 -1.22 -7.81 -6.34
N TYR A 89 -1.17 -7.28 -7.55
CA TYR A 89 -1.09 -5.85 -7.83
C TYR A 89 -2.29 -5.43 -8.67
N ILE A 90 -2.65 -4.16 -8.55
CA ILE A 90 -3.54 -3.49 -9.51
C ILE A 90 -2.66 -2.61 -10.39
N LEU A 91 -2.73 -2.83 -11.69
CA LEU A 91 -2.14 -1.97 -12.70
C LEU A 91 -3.19 -0.99 -13.20
N TYR A 92 -2.86 0.29 -13.17
CA TYR A 92 -3.67 1.36 -13.75
C TYR A 92 -3.05 1.83 -15.06
N GLY A 93 -3.82 1.78 -16.13
CA GLY A 93 -3.49 2.49 -17.36
C GLY A 93 -3.71 3.98 -17.18
N VAL A 94 -2.67 4.78 -17.40
CA VAL A 94 -2.72 6.23 -17.20
C VAL A 94 -2.26 7.01 -18.44
N LYS A 95 -2.88 8.16 -18.65
CA LYS A 95 -2.42 9.19 -19.59
C LYS A 95 -1.87 10.37 -18.79
N HIS A 96 -0.56 10.57 -18.81
CA HIS A 96 0.07 11.75 -18.21
C HIS A 96 -0.35 13.01 -19.00
N LEU A 97 -1.06 13.92 -18.33
CA LEU A 97 -1.49 15.20 -18.89
C LEU A 97 -0.43 16.29 -18.69
N LYS A 98 0.34 16.18 -17.60
CA LYS A 98 1.49 17.05 -17.32
C LYS A 98 2.45 16.34 -16.37
N VAL A 99 3.73 16.32 -16.70
CA VAL A 99 4.79 15.87 -15.79
C VAL A 99 5.40 17.10 -15.13
N PHE A 100 5.41 17.14 -13.81
CA PHE A 100 6.01 18.23 -13.03
C PHE A 100 7.43 17.89 -12.58
N TRP A 101 7.68 16.61 -12.31
CA TRP A 101 8.98 16.09 -11.91
C TRP A 101 9.17 14.67 -12.43
N ASN A 102 10.37 14.37 -12.87
CA ASN A 102 10.81 13.04 -13.26
C ASN A 102 12.32 12.94 -13.00
N ARG A 103 12.71 12.15 -12.00
CA ARG A 103 14.10 11.93 -11.61
C ARG A 103 14.92 11.36 -12.76
N LEU A 104 14.32 10.51 -13.59
CA LEU A 104 14.98 9.86 -14.72
C LEU A 104 15.09 10.74 -15.96
N SER A 105 14.65 12.01 -15.92
CA SER A 105 14.65 13.13 -16.92
C SER A 105 14.67 12.84 -18.44
N ASN A 106 15.45 11.88 -18.91
CA ASN A 106 15.62 11.43 -20.29
C ASN A 106 14.66 10.30 -20.70
N VAL A 107 13.91 9.72 -19.76
CA VAL A 107 12.98 8.60 -20.01
C VAL A 107 11.53 9.06 -19.85
N THR A 108 10.68 8.70 -20.82
CA THR A 108 9.24 8.96 -20.74
C THR A 108 8.63 8.11 -19.62
N LEU A 109 7.76 8.72 -18.79
CA LEU A 109 7.09 7.97 -17.72
C LEU A 109 6.26 6.81 -18.28
N PRO A 110 6.27 5.64 -17.61
CA PRO A 110 5.45 4.49 -17.99
C PRO A 110 3.97 4.85 -18.04
N ARG A 111 3.25 4.32 -19.04
CA ARG A 111 1.78 4.49 -19.14
C ARG A 111 0.99 3.60 -18.18
N THR A 112 1.68 2.84 -17.35
CA THR A 112 1.11 1.91 -16.38
C THR A 112 1.67 2.23 -15.01
N ILE A 113 0.80 2.36 -14.02
CA ILE A 113 1.18 2.55 -12.62
C ILE A 113 0.69 1.36 -11.81
N GLY A 114 1.60 0.70 -11.10
CA GLY A 114 1.27 -0.41 -10.20
C GLY A 114 0.99 0.05 -8.78
N THR A 115 0.15 -0.71 -8.09
CA THR A 115 -0.06 -0.60 -6.64
C THR A 115 -0.39 -1.97 -6.07
N PRO A 116 -0.10 -2.27 -4.80
CA PRO A 116 -0.58 -3.49 -4.15
C PRO A 116 -2.11 -3.62 -4.22
N ALA A 117 -2.64 -4.84 -4.33
CA ALA A 117 -4.08 -5.03 -4.50
C ALA A 117 -4.91 -4.71 -3.25
N LYS A 118 -4.31 -4.79 -2.06
CA LYS A 118 -5.00 -4.53 -0.78
C LYS A 118 -4.44 -3.31 -0.08
N GLU A 119 -5.32 -2.55 0.56
CA GLU A 119 -4.97 -1.40 1.39
C GLU A 119 -4.08 -1.78 2.58
N SER A 120 -4.25 -3.00 3.14
CA SER A 120 -3.38 -3.53 4.19
C SER A 120 -1.91 -3.62 3.76
N PHE A 121 -1.66 -3.78 2.46
CA PHE A 121 -0.33 -3.75 1.84
C PHE A 121 -0.04 -2.40 1.16
N CYS A 122 -0.67 -1.30 1.61
CA CYS A 122 -0.50 0.04 1.05
C CYS A 122 -1.03 0.24 -0.38
N GLY A 123 -1.97 -0.60 -0.81
CA GLY A 123 -2.66 -0.45 -2.09
C GLY A 123 -3.54 0.78 -2.18
N VAL A 124 -3.52 1.49 -3.32
CA VAL A 124 -4.44 2.61 -3.60
C VAL A 124 -5.56 2.23 -4.56
N SER A 125 -6.79 2.64 -4.23
CA SER A 125 -7.93 2.53 -5.15
C SER A 125 -8.08 3.83 -5.95
N LEU A 126 -7.88 3.74 -7.27
CA LEU A 126 -8.03 4.87 -8.18
C LEU A 126 -9.25 4.65 -9.09
N GLU A 127 -10.03 5.71 -9.27
CA GLU A 127 -11.17 5.74 -10.20
C GLU A 127 -10.75 6.33 -11.55
N GLU A 128 -11.61 6.23 -12.56
CA GLU A 128 -11.38 6.84 -13.88
C GLU A 128 -11.54 8.37 -13.84
N ARG A 129 -10.57 9.04 -13.19
CA ARG A 129 -10.53 10.48 -12.98
C ARG A 129 -9.10 11.01 -13.14
N VAL A 130 -8.95 12.32 -13.00
CA VAL A 130 -7.64 12.99 -13.03
C VAL A 130 -7.08 13.11 -11.62
N TYR A 131 -5.84 12.69 -11.44
CA TYR A 131 -5.12 12.73 -10.16
C TYR A 131 -3.81 13.50 -10.27
N LEU A 132 -3.39 14.08 -9.15
CA LEU A 132 -1.99 14.34 -8.86
C LEU A 132 -1.39 13.05 -8.31
N LEU A 133 -0.46 12.48 -9.06
CA LEU A 133 0.28 11.26 -8.71
C LEU A 133 1.74 11.61 -8.45
N ALA A 134 2.25 11.22 -7.30
CA ALA A 134 3.69 11.12 -7.04
C ALA A 134 3.98 9.72 -6.53
N GLY A 135 5.13 9.16 -6.91
CA GLY A 135 5.45 7.78 -6.58
C GLY A 135 6.89 7.43 -6.93
N ARG A 136 7.14 6.13 -7.02
CA ARG A 136 8.46 5.56 -7.24
C ARG A 136 8.59 4.93 -8.62
N ILE A 137 9.82 4.83 -9.09
CA ILE A 137 10.17 4.03 -10.27
C ILE A 137 11.21 3.02 -9.82
N ASP A 138 10.91 1.73 -10.00
CA ASP A 138 11.87 0.68 -9.65
C ASP A 138 13.00 0.55 -10.68
N THR A 139 13.95 -0.34 -10.39
CA THR A 139 15.10 -0.64 -11.26
C THR A 139 14.71 -1.19 -12.63
N HIS A 140 13.50 -1.72 -12.78
CA HIS A 140 12.95 -2.23 -14.04
C HIS A 140 12.14 -1.16 -14.79
N GLY A 141 12.11 0.08 -14.30
CA GLY A 141 11.38 1.19 -14.91
C GLY A 141 9.87 1.12 -14.66
N ARG A 142 9.38 0.32 -13.71
CA ARG A 142 7.95 0.24 -13.38
C ARG A 142 7.60 1.35 -12.40
N ALA A 143 6.58 2.14 -12.73
CA ALA A 143 6.07 3.17 -11.85
C ALA A 143 5.10 2.58 -10.82
N THR A 144 5.29 2.92 -9.55
CA THR A 144 4.43 2.47 -8.45
C THR A 144 3.93 3.64 -7.60
N VAL A 145 2.71 3.49 -7.08
CA VAL A 145 2.09 4.42 -6.12
C VAL A 145 1.43 3.61 -5.01
N THR A 146 1.59 4.05 -3.78
CA THR A 146 1.07 3.43 -2.56
C THR A 146 0.26 4.43 -1.73
N LEU A 147 -0.38 3.98 -0.65
CA LEU A 147 -1.11 4.84 0.30
C LEU A 147 -0.22 5.90 0.95
N CYS A 148 1.10 5.65 1.03
CA CYS A 148 2.05 6.57 1.64
C CYS A 148 2.59 7.61 0.65
N ASP A 149 2.32 7.42 -0.63
CA ASP A 149 2.68 8.35 -1.68
C ASP A 149 1.55 9.39 -1.91
N ILE A 150 1.65 10.17 -3.00
CA ILE A 150 0.62 11.16 -3.32
C ILE A 150 -0.30 10.59 -4.39
N ALA A 151 -1.51 10.22 -3.99
CA ALA A 151 -2.60 9.86 -4.89
C ALA A 151 -3.83 10.73 -4.59
N LYS A 152 -3.84 11.98 -5.09
CA LYS A 152 -4.90 12.96 -4.76
C LYS A 152 -5.72 13.32 -5.99
N PRO A 153 -7.07 13.22 -5.96
CA PRO A 153 -7.91 13.73 -7.05
C PRO A 153 -7.56 15.18 -7.37
N TRP A 154 -7.40 15.51 -8.66
CA TRP A 154 -6.91 16.83 -9.08
C TRP A 154 -7.80 17.97 -8.58
N THR A 155 -9.11 17.73 -8.52
CA THR A 155 -10.12 18.65 -7.97
C THR A 155 -9.88 18.99 -6.49
N LYS A 156 -9.30 18.07 -5.72
CA LYS A 156 -9.00 18.23 -4.29
C LYS A 156 -7.58 18.77 -4.01
N VAL A 157 -6.77 19.02 -5.04
CA VAL A 157 -5.43 19.62 -4.87
C VAL A 157 -5.55 21.11 -4.54
N LYS A 158 -5.00 21.53 -3.41
CA LYS A 158 -5.09 22.91 -2.93
C LYS A 158 -4.42 23.89 -3.92
N PRO A 159 -4.92 25.13 -4.08
CA PRO A 159 -4.30 26.13 -4.95
C PRO A 159 -2.84 26.42 -4.62
N ARG A 160 -2.47 26.38 -3.33
CA ARG A 160 -1.08 26.50 -2.86
C ARG A 160 -0.18 25.42 -3.48
N ASP A 161 -0.60 24.15 -3.38
CA ASP A 161 0.14 23.01 -3.93
C ASP A 161 0.25 23.12 -5.46
N ARG A 162 -0.82 23.53 -6.15
CA ARG A 162 -0.80 23.74 -7.61
C ARG A 162 0.21 24.81 -8.05
N ARG A 163 0.33 25.91 -7.30
CA ARG A 163 1.35 26.94 -7.57
C ARG A 163 2.75 26.39 -7.38
N MET A 164 2.96 25.59 -6.33
CA MET A 164 4.24 24.96 -6.04
C MET A 164 4.70 24.00 -7.16
N LEU A 165 3.76 23.21 -7.70
CA LEU A 165 4.02 22.28 -8.81
C LEU A 165 4.48 22.97 -10.11
N LYS A 166 4.04 24.21 -10.39
CA LYS A 166 4.38 24.90 -11.64
C LYS A 166 5.88 25.24 -11.76
N GLY A 167 6.56 25.44 -10.64
CA GLY A 167 7.97 25.77 -10.58
C GLY A 167 8.77 24.75 -9.76
N LEU A 168 8.31 23.49 -9.75
CA LEU A 168 8.99 22.43 -9.03
C LEU A 168 10.35 22.16 -9.68
N LYS A 169 11.41 22.42 -8.93
CA LYS A 169 12.79 22.08 -9.27
C LYS A 169 13.36 21.33 -8.08
N CYS A 170 13.91 20.16 -8.34
CA CYS A 170 14.59 19.37 -7.33
C CYS A 170 16.06 19.27 -7.73
N SER A 171 16.96 19.36 -6.76
CA SER A 171 18.35 18.99 -7.01
C SER A 171 18.39 17.51 -7.34
N LYS A 172 19.12 17.13 -8.38
CA LYS A 172 19.47 15.72 -8.56
C LYS A 172 20.45 15.40 -7.42
N THR A 173 20.14 14.39 -6.64
CA THR A 173 21.10 13.81 -5.70
C THR A 173 21.72 12.66 -6.47
N ASP A 174 23.04 12.71 -6.63
CA ASP A 174 23.85 11.72 -7.37
C ASP A 174 23.73 10.31 -6.75
#